data_AF-A0A3M1D2Y2-F1
#
_entry.id   AF-A0A3M1D2Y2-F1
#
_cell.length_a   1.000
_cell.length_b   1.000
_cell.length_c   1.000
_cell.angle_alpha   90.00
_cell.angle_beta   90.00
_cell.angle_gamma   90.00
#
_symmetry.space_group_name_H-M   'P 1'
#
loop_
_entity.id
_entity.type
_entity.pdbx_description
1 polymer ?
#
loop_
_entity_poly.entity_id
_entity_poly.type
_entity_poly.pdbx_seq_one_letter_code
_entity_poly.pdbx_strand_id
1 'polypeptide(L)'
;MPAPRYIRFATDTHPEPRFGMLVNDMVTPLTAAPWDGGEAEQEQLPHNQVTLQAPVTPSKIVCVGLNYHAHVEASFSADKAPERPLLF
;
A
#
# COMPACT_ATOMS: atom_id res chain seq x y z
N MET A 1 14.88 -11.01 -11.30
CA MET A 1 15.00 -10.20 -10.07
C MET A 1 13.60 -9.99 -9.52
N PRO A 2 13.36 -10.06 -8.19
CA PRO A 2 12.04 -9.79 -7.64
C PRO A 2 11.62 -8.36 -7.97
N ALA A 3 10.33 -8.16 -8.25
CA ALA A 3 9.80 -6.82 -8.46
C ALA A 3 9.94 -6.00 -7.17
N PRO A 4 10.29 -4.71 -7.26
CA PRO A 4 10.37 -3.85 -6.09
C PRO A 4 9.00 -3.69 -5.41
N ARG A 5 9.00 -3.64 -4.07
CA ARG A 5 7.82 -3.25 -3.28
C ARG A 5 7.94 -1.79 -2.89
N TYR A 6 6.96 -0.97 -3.25
CA TYR A 6 6.89 0.41 -2.78
C TYR A 6 6.22 0.46 -1.41
N ILE A 7 6.84 1.19 -0.49
CA ILE A 7 6.37 1.35 0.88
C ILE A 7 6.33 2.83 1.25
N ARG A 8 5.56 3.14 2.29
CA ARG A 8 5.67 4.39 3.02
C ARG A 8 6.18 4.05 4.42
N PHE A 9 7.16 4.79 4.91
CA PHE A 9 7.88 4.44 6.14
C PHE A 9 8.35 5.69 6.88
N ALA A 10 8.63 5.56 8.18
CA ALA A 10 9.29 6.55 9.00
C ALA A 10 10.51 5.93 9.72
N THR A 11 11.42 6.75 10.21
CA THR A 11 12.53 6.33 11.08
C THR A 11 12.53 7.15 12.36
N ASP A 12 13.29 6.73 13.37
CA ASP A 12 13.43 7.49 14.62
C ASP A 12 14.03 8.89 14.38
N THR A 13 14.88 9.03 13.36
CA THR A 13 15.52 10.30 12.96
C THR A 13 14.68 11.12 11.98
N HIS A 14 13.76 10.49 11.25
CA HIS A 14 12.83 11.12 10.30
C HIS A 14 11.41 10.59 10.56
N PRO A 15 10.71 11.16 11.56
CA PRO A 15 9.39 10.68 11.96
C PRO A 15 8.30 10.97 10.92
N GLU A 16 8.52 11.95 10.04
CA GLU A 16 7.62 12.25 8.93
C GLU A 16 7.67 11.13 7.89
N PRO A 17 6.52 10.51 7.53
CA PRO A 17 6.53 9.38 6.61
C PRO A 17 6.98 9.75 5.19
N ARG A 18 7.90 8.97 4.64
CA ARG A 18 8.44 9.09 3.28
C ARG A 18 8.17 7.84 2.47
N PHE A 19 8.26 7.95 1.15
CA PHE A 19 8.17 6.79 0.26
C PHE A 19 9.53 6.11 0.10
N GLY A 20 9.52 4.81 -0.18
CA GLY A 20 10.72 4.03 -0.39
C GLY A 20 10.47 2.78 -1.22
N MET A 21 11.55 2.24 -1.77
CA MET A 21 11.57 0.98 -2.51
C MET A 21 12.24 -0.11 -1.66
N LEU A 22 11.51 -1.18 -1.33
CA LEU A 22 11.98 -2.32 -0.56
C LEU A 22 12.41 -3.48 -1.47
N VAL A 23 13.70 -3.79 -1.47
CA VAL A 23 14.33 -4.89 -2.22
C VAL A 23 15.31 -5.61 -1.31
N ASN A 24 15.19 -6.94 -1.17
CA ASN A 24 16.08 -7.78 -0.35
C ASN A 24 16.35 -7.20 1.06
N ASP A 25 15.28 -6.79 1.76
CA ASP A 25 15.32 -6.17 3.10
C ASP A 25 16.09 -4.85 3.21
N MET A 26 16.39 -4.21 2.08
CA MET A 26 16.90 -2.84 2.03
C MET A 26 15.84 -1.90 1.48
N VAL A 27 15.66 -0.77 2.16
CA VAL A 27 14.79 0.32 1.77
C VAL A 27 15.64 1.42 1.15
N THR A 28 15.37 1.73 -0.12
CA THR A 28 15.90 2.93 -0.77
C THR A 28 14.85 4.03 -0.68
N PRO A 29 15.07 5.12 0.07
CA PRO A 29 14.15 6.26 0.14
C PRO A 29 13.92 6.87 -1.25
N LEU A 30 12.75 7.47 -1.43
CA LEU A 30 12.37 8.19 -2.65
C LEU A 30 12.12 9.67 -2.34
N THR A 31 12.53 10.55 -3.25
CA THR A 31 12.36 12.01 -3.13
C THR A 31 10.89 12.45 -3.18
N ALA A 32 10.01 11.63 -3.77
CA ALA A 32 8.57 11.84 -3.85
C ALA A 32 7.83 10.48 -3.92
N ALA A 33 6.51 10.51 -4.03
CA ALA A 33 5.73 9.31 -4.24
C ALA A 33 6.10 8.60 -5.56
N PRO A 34 5.98 7.26 -5.67
CA PRO A 34 6.35 6.53 -6.87
C PRO A 34 5.62 6.97 -8.15
N TRP A 35 4.37 7.44 -8.02
CA TRP A 35 3.55 7.93 -9.13
C TRP A 35 3.76 9.42 -9.42
N ASP A 36 4.45 10.16 -8.55
CA ASP A 36 4.78 11.59 -8.71
C ASP A 36 6.23 11.80 -9.19
N GLY A 37 6.85 10.76 -9.77
CA GLY A 37 8.21 10.83 -10.31
C GLY A 37 9.31 10.79 -9.26
N GLY A 38 9.05 10.23 -8.07
CA GLY A 38 10.07 10.06 -7.03
C GLY A 38 11.29 9.28 -7.51
N GLU A 39 12.47 9.83 -7.26
CA GLU A 39 13.77 9.23 -7.61
C GLU A 39 14.42 8.59 -6.38
N ALA A 40 15.24 7.56 -6.61
CA ALA A 40 15.97 6.88 -5.56
C ALA A 40 17.04 7.77 -4.93
N GLU A 41 17.00 7.89 -3.61
CA GLU A 41 18.09 8.49 -2.84
C GLU A 41 19.27 7.52 -2.72
N GLN A 42 20.45 8.06 -2.41
CA GLN A 42 21.69 7.28 -2.37
C GLN A 42 21.80 6.40 -1.12
N GLU A 43 21.29 6.87 0.01
CA GLU A 43 21.39 6.18 1.28
C GLU A 43 20.30 5.12 1.42
N GLN A 44 20.70 3.87 1.66
CA GLN A 44 19.77 2.77 1.92
C GLN A 44 19.69 2.47 3.41
N LEU A 45 18.50 2.08 3.84
CA LEU A 45 18.19 1.75 5.23
C LEU A 45 17.81 0.26 5.33
N PRO A 46 18.31 -0.47 6.33
CA PRO A 46 17.80 -1.79 6.64
C PRO A 46 16.29 -1.74 6.96
N HIS A 47 15.51 -2.70 6.46
CA HIS A 47 14.07 -2.78 6.68
C HIS A 47 13.70 -2.86 8.18
N ASN A 48 14.55 -3.47 9.00
CA ASN A 48 14.32 -3.55 10.45
C ASN A 48 14.59 -2.23 11.21
N GLN A 49 15.09 -1.18 10.54
CA GLN A 49 15.29 0.15 11.11
C GLN A 49 14.22 1.16 10.69
N VAL A 50 13.22 0.72 9.90
CA VAL A 50 12.11 1.56 9.49
C VAL A 50 10.82 1.08 10.12
N THR A 51 9.92 2.02 10.41
CA THR A 51 8.54 1.71 10.79
C THR A 51 7.65 1.86 9.56
N LEU A 52 6.99 0.78 9.16
CA LEU A 52 6.03 0.81 8.05
C LEU A 52 4.82 1.66 8.41
N GLN A 53 4.39 2.49 7.48
CA GLN A 53 3.23 3.36 7.58
C GLN A 53 2.16 2.90 6.59
N ALA A 54 0.94 3.46 6.70
CA ALA A 54 -0.07 3.28 5.66
C ALA A 54 0.52 3.67 4.29
N PRO A 55 0.40 2.82 3.25
CA PRO A 55 1.20 2.91 2.03
C PRO A 55 0.85 4.12 1.16
N VAL A 56 -0.31 4.76 1.42
CA VAL A 56 -0.85 5.87 0.64
C VAL A 56 -1.58 6.84 1.56
N THR A 57 -1.75 8.09 1.12
CA THR A 57 -2.60 9.12 1.73
C THR A 57 -3.71 9.52 0.75
N PRO A 58 -4.73 8.67 0.58
CA PRO A 58 -5.70 8.85 -0.49
C PRO A 58 -6.74 9.90 -0.10
N SER A 59 -7.31 10.61 -1.08
CA SER A 59 -8.44 11.52 -0.83
C SER A 59 -9.76 10.79 -0.58
N LYS A 60 -9.84 9.51 -0.97
CA LYS A 60 -11.00 8.63 -0.81
C LYS A 60 -10.57 7.17 -0.74
N ILE A 61 -11.35 6.34 -0.04
CA ILE A 61 -11.25 4.88 -0.09
C ILE A 61 -12.58 4.40 -0.65
N VAL A 62 -12.55 3.73 -1.79
CA VAL A 62 -13.75 3.17 -2.44
C VAL A 62 -13.72 1.67 -2.27
N CYS A 63 -14.76 1.13 -1.65
CA CYS A 63 -14.87 -0.29 -1.35
C CYS A 63 -15.81 -0.98 -2.34
N VAL A 64 -15.55 -2.27 -2.60
CA VAL A 64 -16.44 -3.12 -3.41
C VAL A 64 -17.00 -4.22 -2.51
N GLY A 65 -18.30 -4.16 -2.25
CA GLY A 65 -19.01 -5.19 -1.50
C GLY A 65 -19.30 -6.42 -2.35
N LEU A 66 -19.42 -7.58 -1.70
CA LEU A 66 -19.95 -8.81 -2.31
C LEU A 66 -19.21 -9.27 -3.58
N ASN A 67 -17.90 -9.07 -3.64
CA ASN A 67 -17.07 -9.35 -4.82
C ASN A 67 -16.44 -10.77 -4.85
N TYR A 68 -16.98 -11.71 -4.07
CA TYR A 68 -16.51 -13.11 -3.99
C TYR A 68 -17.70 -14.05 -3.81
N HIS A 69 -17.83 -15.08 -4.65
CA HIS A 69 -18.99 -16.00 -4.62
C HIS A 69 -19.23 -16.65 -3.25
N ALA A 70 -18.21 -17.26 -2.65
CA ALA A 70 -18.33 -17.89 -1.33
C ALA A 70 -18.69 -16.87 -0.23
N HIS A 71 -18.22 -15.62 -0.36
CA HIS A 71 -18.59 -14.57 0.59
C HIS A 71 -20.05 -14.14 0.41
N VAL A 72 -20.57 -14.14 -0.82
CA VAL A 72 -21.99 -13.85 -1.10
C VAL A 72 -22.88 -14.94 -0.52
N GLU A 73 -22.57 -16.22 -0.78
CA GLU A 73 -23.35 -17.36 -0.27
C GLU A 73 -23.41 -17.39 1.26
N ALA A 74 -22.32 -16.98 1.93
CA ALA A 74 -22.25 -16.90 3.39
C ALA A 74 -22.80 -15.58 3.96
N SER A 75 -23.19 -14.62 3.12
CA SER A 75 -23.64 -13.31 3.57
C SER A 75 -25.12 -13.33 3.94
N PHE A 76 -25.49 -12.57 4.98
CA PHE A 76 -26.90 -12.30 5.31
C PHE A 76 -27.50 -11.12 4.52
N SER A 77 -26.69 -10.43 3.71
CA SER A 77 -27.09 -9.20 3.03
C SER A 77 -27.44 -9.37 1.55
N ALA A 78 -27.27 -10.55 0.97
CA ALA A 78 -27.69 -10.85 -0.40
C ALA A 78 -27.76 -12.36 -0.69
N ASP A 79 -28.78 -12.80 -1.44
CA ASP A 79 -28.95 -14.21 -1.84
C ASP A 79 -28.19 -14.58 -3.13
N LYS A 80 -27.79 -13.59 -3.93
CA LYS A 80 -27.07 -13.76 -5.19
C LYS A 80 -26.01 -12.68 -5.40
N ALA A 81 -25.00 -12.99 -6.20
CA ALA A 81 -23.99 -12.00 -6.57
C ALA A 81 -24.65 -10.82 -7.29
N PRO A 82 -24.24 -9.57 -7.01
CA PRO A 82 -24.86 -8.41 -7.63
C PRO A 82 -24.51 -8.33 -9.12
N GLU A 83 -25.46 -7.89 -9.95
CA GLU A 83 -25.26 -7.75 -11.40
C GLU A 83 -24.32 -6.59 -11.78
N ARG A 84 -24.07 -5.67 -10.83
CA ARG A 84 -23.16 -4.54 -10.96
C ARG A 84 -22.37 -4.37 -9.65
N PRO A 85 -21.16 -3.78 -9.69
CA PRO A 85 -20.37 -3.55 -8.48
C PRO A 85 -21.14 -2.73 -7.42
N LEU A 86 -21.15 -3.24 -6.19
CA LEU A 86 -21.70 -2.54 -5.03
C LEU A 86 -20.60 -1.66 -4.44
N LEU A 87 -20.71 -0.34 -4.62
CA LEU A 87 -19.70 0.63 -4.16
C LEU A 87 -20.17 1.37 -2.91
N PHE A 88 -19.25 1.59 -1.98
CA PHE A 88 -19.42 2.46 -0.82
C PHE A 88 -18.09 3.10 -0.40
#